data_AF-A0A350V4M6-F1
#
_entry.id   AF-A0A350V4M6-F1
#
_cell.length_a   1.000
_cell.length_b   1.000
_cell.length_c   1.000
_cell.angle_alpha   90.00
_cell.angle_beta   90.00
_cell.angle_gamma   90.00
#
_symmetry.space_group_name_H-M   'P 1'
#
loop_
_entity.id
_entity.type
_entity.pdbx_description
1 polymer ?
#
loop_
_entity_poly.entity_id
_entity_poly.type
_entity_poly.pdbx_seq_one_letter_code
_entity_poly.pdbx_strand_id
1 'polypeptide(L)'
;RTGEVKSFFIDKKPETKHCIFEYVYFSRPDSTIFGHTVDKVRRKLGKNLSLEKPAPKANIEDKKVVVISVPDSSNTAALGYVTETIKSNPYVKLELGLIRSHYIGRTFIQPGQDNR
;
A
#
# COMPACT_ATOMS: atom_id res chain seq x y z
N ARG A 1 -28.74 -21.25 44.43
CA ARG A 1 -29.61 -20.55 43.46
C ARG A 1 -28.71 -19.97 42.38
N THR A 2 -28.58 -20.66 41.26
CA THR A 2 -27.93 -20.14 40.05
C THR A 2 -28.79 -18.99 39.53
N GLY A 3 -28.19 -17.80 39.37
CA GLY A 3 -28.90 -16.61 38.92
C GLY A 3 -29.53 -16.81 37.54
N GLU A 4 -30.71 -16.24 37.33
CA GLU A 4 -31.40 -16.27 36.03
C GLU A 4 -30.52 -15.63 34.94
N VAL A 5 -30.40 -16.32 33.81
CA VAL A 5 -29.67 -15.83 32.65
C VAL A 5 -30.39 -14.59 32.10
N LYS A 6 -29.68 -13.46 32.07
CA LYS A 6 -30.17 -12.21 31.46
C LYS A 6 -29.39 -11.94 30.17
N SER A 7 -30.11 -11.61 29.12
CA SER A 7 -29.55 -11.14 27.84
C SER A 7 -29.93 -9.68 27.63
N PHE A 8 -28.95 -8.88 27.25
CA PHE A 8 -29.12 -7.46 26.93
C PHE A 8 -28.87 -7.25 25.44
N PHE A 9 -29.75 -6.51 24.79
CA PHE A 9 -29.59 -6.11 23.39
C PHE A 9 -29.20 -4.64 23.35
N ILE A 10 -28.30 -4.29 22.44
CA ILE A 10 -27.92 -2.90 22.19
C ILE A 10 -28.94 -2.35 21.18
N ASP A 11 -29.80 -1.43 21.61
CA ASP A 11 -30.91 -0.87 20.81
C ASP A 11 -30.44 -0.11 19.55
N LYS A 12 -29.18 0.32 19.53
CA LYS A 12 -28.63 1.12 18.43
C LYS A 12 -27.69 0.28 17.58
N LYS A 13 -28.07 0.05 16.33
CA LYS A 13 -27.18 -0.52 15.32
C LYS A 13 -25.97 0.42 15.19
N PRO A 14 -24.73 -0.01 15.48
CA PRO A 14 -23.58 0.86 15.37
C PRO A 14 -23.38 1.31 13.92
N GLU A 15 -22.95 2.56 13.73
CA GLU A 15 -22.58 3.04 12.41
C GLU A 15 -21.41 2.19 11.87
N THR A 16 -21.55 1.67 10.65
CA THR A 16 -20.52 0.84 10.04
C THR A 16 -19.26 1.65 9.77
N LYS A 17 -18.16 1.32 10.44
CA LYS A 17 -16.83 1.89 10.15
C LYS A 17 -16.03 0.90 9.33
N HIS A 18 -15.70 1.31 8.11
CA HIS A 18 -14.97 0.49 7.17
C HIS A 18 -13.47 0.47 7.47
N CYS A 19 -12.84 -0.69 7.30
CA CYS A 19 -11.40 -0.84 7.49
C CYS A 19 -10.64 -0.16 6.35
N ILE A 20 -9.93 0.93 6.64
CA ILE A 20 -9.11 1.63 5.64
C ILE A 20 -8.00 0.75 5.06
N PHE A 21 -7.51 -0.23 5.83
CA PHE A 21 -6.43 -1.13 5.39
C PHE A 21 -6.83 -2.06 4.24
N GLU A 22 -8.13 -2.21 3.97
CA GLU A 22 -8.59 -2.87 2.75
C GLU A 22 -8.09 -2.12 1.51
N TYR A 23 -8.19 -0.80 1.51
CA TYR A 23 -7.66 0.01 0.42
C TYR A 23 -6.14 0.13 0.44
N VAL A 24 -5.51 0.14 1.62
CA VAL A 24 -4.05 0.31 1.73
C VAL A 24 -3.29 -0.94 1.26
N TYR A 25 -3.70 -2.13 1.72
CA TYR A 25 -2.86 -3.32 1.56
C TYR A 25 -3.61 -4.64 1.37
N PHE A 26 -4.63 -4.92 2.18
CA PHE A 26 -5.19 -6.27 2.28
C PHE A 26 -5.93 -6.74 1.02
N SER A 27 -6.80 -5.90 0.48
CA SER A 27 -7.59 -6.29 -0.67
C SER A 27 -6.74 -6.35 -1.94
N ARG A 28 -7.10 -7.27 -2.84
CA ARG A 28 -6.50 -7.33 -4.16
C ARG A 28 -6.79 -6.03 -4.94
N PRO A 29 -5.88 -5.58 -5.80
CA PRO A 29 -6.06 -4.34 -6.55
C PRO A 29 -7.26 -4.37 -7.51
N ASP A 30 -7.65 -5.54 -7.99
CA ASP A 30 -8.82 -5.76 -8.86
C ASP A 30 -10.16 -5.87 -8.11
N SER A 31 -10.14 -5.87 -6.77
CA SER A 31 -11.36 -5.91 -5.96
C SER A 31 -12.10 -4.57 -5.94
N THR A 32 -13.42 -4.65 -5.76
CA THR A 32 -14.27 -3.52 -5.37
C THR A 32 -14.67 -3.69 -3.92
N ILE A 33 -14.29 -2.73 -3.07
CA ILE A 33 -14.53 -2.74 -1.63
C ILE A 33 -15.26 -1.44 -1.28
N PHE A 34 -16.28 -1.51 -0.42
CA PHE A 34 -17.12 -0.38 0.01
C PHE A 34 -17.55 0.58 -1.13
N GLY A 35 -17.84 0.04 -2.31
CA GLY A 35 -18.28 0.81 -3.48
C GLY A 35 -17.15 1.42 -4.33
N HIS A 36 -15.88 1.17 -4.00
CA HIS A 36 -14.74 1.72 -4.73
C HIS A 36 -13.77 0.63 -5.19
N THR A 37 -13.25 0.79 -6.42
CA THR A 37 -12.17 -0.06 -6.93
C THR A 37 -10.88 0.22 -6.15
N VAL A 38 -10.24 -0.84 -5.64
CA VAL A 38 -9.02 -0.73 -4.84
C VAL A 38 -7.88 -0.08 -5.63
N ASP A 39 -7.65 -0.47 -6.89
CA ASP A 39 -6.63 0.14 -7.77
C ASP A 39 -6.80 1.67 -7.89
N LYS A 40 -8.04 2.14 -8.16
CA LYS A 40 -8.33 3.57 -8.31
C LYS A 40 -8.03 4.34 -7.02
N VAL A 41 -8.41 3.78 -5.87
CA VAL A 41 -8.13 4.39 -4.57
C VAL A 41 -6.62 4.45 -4.34
N ARG A 42 -5.88 3.36 -4.57
CA ARG A 42 -4.41 3.33 -4.39
C ARG A 42 -3.68 4.31 -5.31
N ARG A 43 -4.09 4.47 -6.57
CA ARG A 43 -3.53 5.49 -7.46
C ARG A 43 -3.79 6.90 -6.92
N LYS A 44 -4.99 7.16 -6.40
CA LYS A 44 -5.33 8.46 -5.79
C LYS A 44 -4.47 8.73 -4.55
N LEU A 45 -4.23 7.72 -3.71
CA LEU A 45 -3.31 7.84 -2.57
C LEU A 45 -1.90 8.23 -3.03
N GLY A 46 -1.36 7.56 -4.06
CA GLY A 46 -0.07 7.90 -4.64
C GLY A 46 -0.01 9.32 -5.19
N LYS A 47 -1.04 9.74 -5.93
CA LYS A 47 -1.17 11.12 -6.42
C LYS A 47 -1.13 12.13 -5.26
N ASN A 48 -1.94 11.92 -4.23
CA ASN A 48 -1.98 12.82 -3.07
C ASN A 48 -0.62 12.89 -2.37
N LEU A 49 0.05 11.75 -2.21
CA LEU A 49 1.40 11.70 -1.65
C LEU A 49 2.39 12.53 -2.47
N SER A 50 2.31 12.51 -3.81
CA SER A 50 3.16 13.35 -4.68
C SER A 50 2.90 14.85 -4.51
N LEU A 51 1.68 15.24 -4.12
CA LEU A 51 1.34 16.64 -3.87
C LEU A 51 1.80 17.08 -2.47
N GLU A 52 1.59 16.23 -1.46
CA GLU A 52 1.99 16.50 -0.08
C GLU A 52 3.50 16.46 0.12
N LYS A 53 4.16 15.52 -0.57
CA LYS A 53 5.61 15.25 -0.50
C LYS A 53 6.17 15.01 -1.91
N PRO A 54 6.41 16.09 -2.68
CA PRO A 54 6.96 16.00 -4.02
C PRO A 54 8.35 15.38 -4.05
N ALA A 55 8.66 14.68 -5.15
CA ALA A 55 10.00 14.17 -5.38
C ALA A 55 11.03 15.31 -5.51
N PRO A 56 12.32 15.05 -5.23
CA PRO A 56 13.37 16.01 -5.51
C PRO A 56 13.34 16.45 -6.98
N LYS A 57 13.64 17.73 -7.24
CA LYS A 57 13.76 18.24 -8.60
C LYS A 57 14.80 17.42 -9.37
N ALA A 58 14.41 16.94 -10.54
CA ALA A 58 15.31 16.29 -11.48
C ALA A 58 15.60 17.27 -12.63
N ASN A 59 16.81 17.20 -13.15
CA ASN A 59 17.25 17.91 -14.34
C ASN A 59 18.04 16.94 -15.23
N ILE A 60 18.19 17.28 -16.51
CA ILE A 60 18.93 16.44 -17.47
C ILE A 60 20.42 16.30 -17.10
N GLU A 61 21.00 17.33 -16.48
CA GLU A 61 22.46 17.46 -16.35
C GLU A 61 22.99 16.84 -15.04
N ASP A 62 22.29 16.96 -13.90
CA ASP A 62 22.92 16.70 -12.59
C ASP A 62 22.26 15.58 -11.77
N LYS A 63 20.96 15.30 -11.96
CA LYS A 63 20.25 14.40 -11.04
C LYS A 63 19.15 13.57 -11.69
N LYS A 64 19.40 12.26 -11.80
CA LYS A 64 18.38 11.26 -12.12
C LYS A 64 17.60 10.93 -10.87
N VAL A 65 16.31 11.25 -10.86
CA VAL A 65 15.37 10.85 -9.80
C VAL A 65 14.46 9.78 -10.36
N VAL A 66 14.41 8.65 -9.65
CA VAL A 66 13.57 7.50 -10.03
C VAL A 66 12.62 7.17 -8.89
N VAL A 67 11.40 6.79 -9.25
CA VAL A 67 10.43 6.22 -8.34
C VAL A 67 10.55 4.71 -8.46
N ILE A 68 10.69 4.02 -7.33
CA ILE A 68 10.75 2.56 -7.28
C ILE A 68 9.69 2.11 -6.29
N SER A 69 8.81 1.20 -6.70
CA SER A 69 7.83 0.59 -5.79
C SER A 69 8.47 -0.55 -4.99
N VAL A 70 7.98 -0.76 -3.78
CA VAL A 70 8.20 -2.01 -3.05
C VAL A 70 7.12 -3.02 -3.50
N PRO A 71 7.46 -4.11 -4.19
CA PRO A 71 6.46 -5.01 -4.73
C PRO A 71 5.72 -5.79 -3.62
N ASP A 72 4.43 -6.11 -3.76
CA ASP A 72 3.58 -5.93 -4.96
C ASP A 72 2.48 -4.87 -4.76
N SER A 73 2.07 -4.64 -3.51
CA SER A 73 0.92 -3.82 -3.15
C SER A 73 1.11 -2.33 -3.47
N SER A 74 2.35 -1.82 -3.41
CA SER A 74 2.64 -0.41 -3.64
C SER A 74 2.74 -0.03 -5.12
N ASN A 75 2.74 -0.99 -6.05
CA ASN A 75 2.91 -0.75 -7.49
C ASN A 75 1.88 0.26 -8.03
N THR A 76 0.60 0.11 -7.65
CA THR A 76 -0.48 1.02 -8.08
C THR A 76 -0.35 2.41 -7.47
N ALA A 77 0.14 2.51 -6.24
CA ALA A 77 0.38 3.80 -5.58
C ALA A 77 1.59 4.51 -6.20
N ALA A 78 2.68 3.80 -6.47
CA ALA A 78 3.85 4.36 -7.16
C ALA A 78 3.50 4.87 -8.56
N LEU A 79 2.64 4.15 -9.29
CA LEU A 79 2.08 4.64 -10.56
C LEU A 79 1.30 5.95 -10.40
N GLY A 80 0.45 6.05 -9.37
CA GLY A 80 -0.26 7.29 -9.06
C GLY A 80 0.69 8.45 -8.72
N TYR A 81 1.72 8.16 -7.91
CA TYR A 81 2.74 9.12 -7.50
C TYR A 81 3.51 9.68 -8.70
N VAL A 82 4.08 8.80 -9.53
CA VAL A 82 4.87 9.23 -10.71
C VAL A 82 4.00 9.98 -11.72
N THR A 83 2.76 9.53 -11.94
CA THR A 83 1.83 10.19 -12.89
C THR A 83 1.54 11.63 -12.48
N GLU A 84 1.49 11.92 -11.18
CA GLU A 84 1.34 13.28 -10.69
C GLU A 84 2.66 14.05 -10.72
N THR A 85 3.76 13.42 -10.31
CA THR A 85 5.11 14.04 -10.26
C THR A 85 5.56 14.54 -11.63
N ILE A 86 5.35 13.77 -12.71
CA ILE A 86 5.84 14.14 -14.05
C ILE A 86 5.21 15.43 -14.59
N LYS A 87 4.09 15.89 -14.04
CA LYS A 87 3.45 17.16 -14.44
C LYS A 87 4.30 18.38 -14.05
N SER A 88 5.05 18.28 -12.96
CA SER A 88 5.93 19.36 -12.47
C SER A 88 7.42 19.03 -12.58
N ASN A 89 7.76 17.75 -12.78
CA ASN A 89 9.12 17.26 -12.82
C ASN A 89 9.26 16.15 -13.89
N PRO A 90 9.33 16.52 -15.19
CA PRO A 90 9.17 15.60 -16.33
C PRO A 90 10.30 14.58 -16.49
N TYR A 91 11.42 14.77 -15.77
CA TYR A 91 12.58 13.89 -15.84
C TYR A 91 12.52 12.74 -14.81
N VAL A 92 11.50 12.72 -13.95
CA VAL A 92 11.25 11.60 -13.04
C VAL A 92 10.61 10.46 -13.80
N LYS A 93 11.10 9.24 -13.55
CA LYS A 93 10.53 8.02 -14.14
C LYS A 93 10.31 6.94 -13.09
N LEU A 94 9.38 6.06 -13.38
CA LEU A 94 9.16 4.83 -12.63
C LEU A 94 10.13 3.76 -13.16
N GLU A 95 10.86 3.12 -12.27
CA GLU A 95 11.81 2.07 -12.59
C GLU A 95 11.60 0.82 -11.74
N LEU A 96 11.96 -0.33 -12.29
CA LEU A 96 11.96 -1.61 -11.58
C LEU A 96 13.28 -1.77 -10.82
N GLY A 97 13.33 -1.27 -9.59
CA GLY A 97 14.50 -1.40 -8.72
C GLY A 97 14.45 -2.55 -7.72
N LEU A 98 13.25 -3.09 -7.45
CA LEU A 98 13.03 -4.17 -6.50
C LEU A 98 12.20 -5.28 -7.15
N ILE A 99 12.60 -6.52 -6.89
CA ILE A 99 11.86 -7.72 -7.32
C ILE A 99 11.61 -8.55 -6.07
N ARG A 100 10.36 -8.93 -5.85
CA ARG A 100 9.98 -9.83 -4.76
C ARG A 100 10.33 -11.27 -5.15
N SER A 101 10.94 -12.02 -4.23
CA SER A 101 11.03 -13.47 -4.37
C SER A 101 9.64 -14.10 -4.19
N HIS A 102 9.12 -14.74 -5.24
CA HIS A 102 7.83 -15.44 -5.19
C HIS A 102 7.90 -16.79 -4.47
N TYR A 103 9.11 -17.31 -4.24
CA TYR A 103 9.36 -18.65 -3.69
C TYR A 103 10.13 -18.59 -2.37
N ILE A 104 9.61 -17.83 -1.41
CA ILE A 104 10.19 -17.80 -0.07
C ILE A 104 9.62 -18.93 0.78
N GLY A 105 10.48 -19.85 1.20
CA GLY A 105 10.14 -20.94 2.10
C GLY A 105 10.30 -20.53 3.56
N ARG A 106 9.88 -21.41 4.48
CA ARG A 106 10.21 -21.28 5.91
C ARG A 106 11.68 -21.66 6.15
N THR A 107 12.34 -20.96 7.06
CA THR A 107 13.63 -21.39 7.60
C THR A 107 13.42 -22.43 8.69
N PHE A 108 14.19 -23.52 8.68
CA PHE A 108 14.15 -24.53 9.73
C PHE A 108 15.20 -24.20 10.81
N ILE A 109 14.88 -24.49 12.07
CA ILE A 109 15.83 -24.36 13.16
C ILE A 109 16.82 -25.52 13.06
N GLN A 110 18.09 -25.23 12.77
CA GLN A 110 19.17 -26.23 12.83
C GLN A 110 20.07 -25.94 14.04
N PRO A 111 20.44 -26.95 14.85
CA PRO A 111 21.39 -26.76 15.94
C PRO A 111 22.78 -26.40 15.39
N GLY A 112 23.37 -25.31 15.87
CA GLY A 112 24.76 -24.90 15.56
C GLY A 112 24.93 -23.83 14.48
N GLN A 113 23.86 -23.13 14.07
CA GLN A 113 23.94 -22.18 12.96
C GLN A 113 24.46 -20.80 13.38
N ASP A 114 25.77 -20.71 13.62
CA ASP A 114 26.54 -19.46 13.54
C ASP A 114 26.77 -19.10 12.06
N ASN A 115 25.71 -18.71 11.35
CA ASN A 115 25.85 -18.18 10.00
C ASN A 115 25.37 -16.72 10.00
N ARG A 116 26.29 -15.83 10.36
CA ARG A 116 26.27 -14.42 9.96
C ARG A 116 26.55 -14.30 8.47
#